data_AF-A0A848HSX8-F1
#
_entry.id   AF-A0A848HSX8-F1
#
_cell.length_a   1.000
_cell.length_b   1.000
_cell.length_c   1.000
_cell.angle_alpha   90.00
_cell.angle_beta   90.00
_cell.angle_gamma   90.00
#
_symmetry.space_group_name_H-M   'P 1'
#
loop_
_entity.id
_entity.type
_entity.pdbx_description
1 polymer ?
#
loop_
_entity_poly.entity_id
_entity_poly.type
_entity_poly.pdbx_seq_one_letter_code
_entity_poly.pdbx_strand_id
1 'polypeptide(L)'
;MKSTTFAALALMTASAMAGAGGRTMNGVSEQVHVETAGGRAIVRLAVENHSKQPVYVPKAVYEDDELIAPVFDIREAGTDRQIEYIGRKVKRGPITKDDYVQVKPGAKKTNSIDITSSYDFLAGEHTYKLTFPGSIVTDLAQLDVPTRLPVMPVSFVFRK
;
A
#
# COMPACT_ATOMS: atom_id res chain seq x y z
N MET A 1 32.68 -18.04 65.17
CA MET A 1 33.67 -18.78 64.36
C MET A 1 33.37 -18.54 62.89
N LYS A 2 34.14 -17.63 62.25
CA LYS A 2 34.95 -17.83 61.03
C LYS A 2 34.11 -18.25 59.81
N SER A 3 33.61 -17.30 59.00
CA SER A 3 34.30 -16.60 57.91
C SER A 3 35.03 -17.54 56.94
N THR A 4 34.57 -17.59 55.68
CA THR A 4 35.45 -17.76 54.52
C THR A 4 34.78 -17.17 53.27
N THR A 5 35.31 -16.04 52.81
CA THR A 5 35.16 -15.49 51.47
C THR A 5 36.31 -16.01 50.61
N PHE A 6 36.04 -16.43 49.38
CA PHE A 6 36.99 -16.34 48.26
C PHE A 6 36.27 -15.96 46.98
N ALA A 7 36.88 -15.03 46.26
CA ALA A 7 36.40 -14.34 45.07
C ALA A 7 37.02 -14.91 43.79
N ALA A 8 36.35 -14.74 42.65
CA ALA A 8 36.89 -14.57 41.28
C ALA A 8 35.68 -14.38 40.32
N LEU A 9 35.36 -13.17 39.84
CA LEU A 9 35.96 -12.34 38.77
C LEU A 9 35.67 -12.80 37.32
N ALA A 10 34.78 -12.02 36.69
CA ALA A 10 34.69 -11.61 35.28
C ALA A 10 34.40 -12.62 34.16
N LEU A 11 33.33 -12.36 33.39
CA LEU A 11 33.45 -11.63 32.10
C LEU A 11 32.07 -11.19 31.60
N MET A 12 31.99 -9.89 31.30
CA MET A 12 30.89 -9.23 30.61
C MET A 12 30.84 -9.69 29.15
N THR A 13 29.70 -10.18 28.70
CA THR A 13 29.25 -9.98 27.32
C THR A 13 27.77 -9.64 27.34
N ALA A 14 27.49 -8.34 27.38
CA ALA A 14 26.19 -7.82 27.04
C ALA A 14 25.98 -8.04 25.53
N SER A 15 25.37 -9.16 25.17
CA SER A 15 24.78 -9.31 23.84
C SER A 15 23.50 -8.47 23.81
N ALA A 16 23.66 -7.17 23.59
CA ALA A 16 22.62 -6.33 23.05
C ALA A 16 22.34 -6.83 21.62
N MET A 17 21.54 -7.89 21.51
CA MET A 17 20.84 -8.18 20.27
C MET A 17 19.84 -7.05 20.07
N ALA A 18 20.29 -6.03 19.35
CA ALA A 18 19.45 -5.02 18.75
C ALA A 18 18.32 -5.76 18.05
N GLY A 19 17.12 -5.67 18.62
CA GLY A 19 15.89 -6.10 17.99
C GLY A 19 15.61 -5.21 16.79
N ALA A 20 16.29 -5.46 15.67
CA ALA A 20 15.78 -5.14 14.35
C ALA A 20 14.76 -6.22 13.98
N GLY A 21 13.73 -6.35 14.83
CA GLY A 21 12.50 -6.98 14.41
C GLY A 21 11.94 -6.04 13.35
N GLY A 22 12.05 -6.43 12.08
CA GLY A 22 11.14 -5.97 11.06
C GLY A 22 9.75 -6.20 11.61
N ARG A 23 9.18 -5.16 12.20
CA ARG A 23 7.82 -5.18 12.71
C ARG A 23 6.99 -5.36 11.48
N THR A 24 6.58 -6.60 11.21
CA THR A 24 5.28 -6.85 10.60
C THR A 24 4.32 -5.92 11.34
N MET A 25 3.91 -4.83 10.68
CA MET A 25 3.00 -3.88 11.29
C MET A 25 1.65 -4.56 11.38
N ASN A 26 1.49 -5.31 12.45
CA ASN A 26 0.21 -5.81 12.94
C ASN A 26 -0.62 -4.56 13.23
N GLY A 27 -1.42 -4.12 12.27
CA GLY A 27 -2.29 -2.97 12.43
C GLY A 27 -2.32 -1.99 11.28
N VAL A 28 -1.73 -2.25 10.11
CA VAL A 28 -2.11 -1.46 8.91
C VAL A 28 -2.76 -2.39 7.90
N SER A 29 -3.95 -2.01 7.44
CA SER A 29 -4.68 -2.73 6.41
C SER A 29 -5.01 -1.81 5.26
N GLU A 30 -5.04 -2.38 4.06
CA GLU A 30 -5.40 -1.69 2.85
C GLU A 30 -6.43 -2.51 2.08
N GLN A 31 -7.48 -1.84 1.63
CA GLN A 31 -8.62 -2.45 0.94
C GLN A 31 -8.87 -1.70 -0.35
N VAL A 32 -9.25 -2.46 -1.36
CA VAL A 32 -9.69 -1.94 -2.65
C VAL A 32 -11.08 -2.48 -2.91
N HIS A 33 -11.93 -1.63 -3.46
CA HIS A 33 -13.24 -1.98 -3.97
C HIS A 33 -13.44 -1.33 -5.33
N VAL A 34 -14.22 -1.96 -6.21
CA VAL A 34 -14.57 -1.40 -7.52
C VAL A 34 -16.08 -1.32 -7.61
N GLU A 35 -16.59 -0.12 -7.84
CA GLU A 35 -18.00 0.13 -8.09
C GLU A 35 -18.19 0.36 -9.59
N THR A 36 -19.14 -0.36 -10.19
CA THR A 36 -19.51 -0.17 -11.59
C THR A 36 -20.97 0.26 -11.69
N ALA A 37 -21.19 1.47 -12.21
CA ALA A 37 -22.53 2.03 -12.38
C ALA A 37 -22.53 3.13 -13.45
N GLY A 38 -23.58 3.17 -14.28
CA GLY A 38 -23.77 4.22 -15.28
C GLY A 38 -22.61 4.34 -16.28
N GLY A 39 -22.04 3.21 -16.71
CA GLY A 39 -20.90 3.19 -17.66
C GLY A 39 -19.57 3.62 -17.06
N ARG A 40 -19.46 3.71 -15.72
CA ARG A 40 -18.22 4.06 -15.03
C ARG A 40 -17.68 2.90 -14.20
N ALA A 41 -16.36 2.84 -14.07
CA ALA A 41 -15.64 1.98 -13.14
C ALA A 41 -14.88 2.87 -12.15
N ILE A 42 -15.34 2.90 -10.89
CA ILE A 42 -14.76 3.71 -9.81
C ILE A 42 -14.03 2.79 -8.85
N VAL A 43 -12.73 3.01 -8.68
CA VAL A 43 -11.93 2.31 -7.67
C VAL A 43 -11.96 3.10 -6.37
N ARG A 44 -12.40 2.47 -5.29
CA ARG A 44 -12.32 3.01 -3.93
C ARG A 44 -11.18 2.35 -3.18
N LEU A 45 -10.24 3.15 -2.70
CA LEU A 45 -9.13 2.71 -1.85
C LEU A 45 -9.36 3.16 -0.42
N ALA A 46 -8.96 2.31 0.52
CA ALA A 46 -8.98 2.60 1.94
C ALA A 46 -7.74 2.03 2.62
N VAL A 47 -7.01 2.88 3.32
CA VAL A 47 -5.96 2.47 4.26
C VAL A 47 -6.41 2.79 5.68
N GLU A 48 -6.29 1.83 6.57
CA GLU A 48 -6.61 1.96 8.00
C GLU A 48 -5.35 1.70 8.81
N ASN A 49 -5.01 2.64 9.69
CA ASN A 49 -3.85 2.55 10.56
C ASN A 49 -4.28 2.27 12.00
N HIS A 50 -4.45 1.00 12.34
CA HIS A 50 -4.62 0.49 13.71
C HIS A 50 -3.30 0.34 14.49
N SER A 51 -2.17 0.72 13.90
CA SER A 51 -0.88 0.71 14.61
C SER A 51 -0.77 1.87 15.62
N LYS A 52 0.30 1.89 16.40
CA LYS A 52 0.61 2.97 17.35
C LYS A 52 1.46 4.10 16.76
N GLN A 53 1.85 3.99 15.50
CA GLN A 53 2.75 4.94 14.82
C GLN A 53 2.06 5.52 13.58
N PRO A 54 2.35 6.76 13.18
CA PRO A 54 1.87 7.25 11.91
C PRO A 54 2.46 6.43 10.75
N VAL A 55 1.70 6.30 9.67
CA VAL A 55 2.18 5.76 8.40
C VAL A 55 1.89 6.75 7.29
N TYR A 56 2.55 6.57 6.15
CA TYR A 56 2.50 7.50 5.04
C TYR A 56 2.14 6.75 3.77
N VAL A 57 1.13 7.25 3.06
CA VAL A 57 0.67 6.67 1.78
C VAL A 57 0.88 7.65 0.63
N PRO A 58 1.05 7.16 -0.62
CA PRO A 58 1.28 8.03 -1.77
C PRO A 58 0.07 8.92 -2.08
N LYS A 59 0.29 10.24 -2.20
CA LYS A 59 -0.76 11.20 -2.59
C LYS A 59 -1.33 10.90 -3.98
N ALA A 60 -0.49 10.43 -4.90
CA ALA A 60 -0.88 10.06 -6.25
C ALA A 60 -2.01 9.01 -6.34
N VAL A 61 -2.27 8.29 -5.24
CA VAL A 61 -3.37 7.33 -5.14
C VAL A 61 -4.40 7.75 -4.09
N TYR A 62 -4.00 8.49 -3.05
CA TYR A 62 -4.86 8.81 -1.90
C TYR A 62 -5.37 10.25 -1.84
N GLU A 63 -4.92 11.15 -2.72
CA GLU A 63 -5.37 12.55 -2.78
C GLU A 63 -5.65 13.05 -4.20
N ASP A 64 -5.01 12.47 -5.22
CA ASP A 64 -5.25 12.85 -6.61
C ASP A 64 -6.61 12.33 -7.11
N ASP A 65 -7.27 13.13 -7.95
CA ASP A 65 -8.58 12.79 -8.54
C ASP A 65 -8.49 11.84 -9.75
N GLU A 66 -7.30 11.67 -10.32
CA GLU A 66 -7.07 10.88 -11.53
C GLU A 66 -5.72 10.14 -11.51
N LEU A 67 -5.65 9.01 -12.22
CA LEU A 67 -4.40 8.26 -12.35
C LEU A 67 -3.43 8.94 -13.30
N ILE A 68 -2.20 9.13 -12.85
CA ILE A 68 -1.08 9.63 -13.68
C ILE A 68 -0.05 8.55 -14.06
N ALA A 69 -0.32 7.30 -13.68
CA ALA A 69 0.51 6.12 -13.90
C ALA A 69 -0.32 4.82 -13.78
N PRO A 70 0.14 3.69 -14.34
CA PRO A 70 -0.52 2.39 -14.20
C PRO A 70 -0.29 1.79 -12.81
N VAL A 71 -1.10 2.16 -11.83
CA VAL A 71 -0.96 1.65 -10.44
C VAL A 71 -1.70 0.34 -10.20
N PHE A 72 -2.69 0.00 -11.04
CA PHE A 72 -3.42 -1.26 -10.99
C PHE A 72 -2.98 -2.20 -12.11
N ASP A 73 -2.85 -3.49 -11.79
CA ASP A 73 -2.84 -4.57 -12.78
C ASP A 73 -4.28 -5.07 -12.95
N ILE A 74 -4.83 -4.94 -14.15
CA ILE A 74 -6.19 -5.35 -14.48
C ILE A 74 -6.12 -6.42 -15.55
N ARG A 75 -6.80 -7.54 -15.31
CA ARG A 75 -6.85 -8.67 -16.23
C ARG A 75 -8.29 -9.12 -16.47
N GLU A 76 -8.61 -9.52 -17.69
CA GLU A 76 -9.87 -10.20 -17.98
C GLU A 76 -9.86 -11.59 -17.34
N ALA A 77 -10.88 -11.89 -16.53
CA ALA A 77 -10.88 -13.10 -15.70
C ALA A 77 -10.92 -14.41 -16.52
N GLY A 78 -11.52 -14.40 -17.71
CA GLY A 78 -11.67 -15.60 -18.56
C GLY A 78 -10.42 -15.97 -19.36
N THR A 79 -9.56 -15.00 -19.68
CA THR A 79 -8.42 -15.18 -20.59
C THR A 79 -7.07 -14.82 -19.96
N ASP A 80 -7.09 -14.22 -18.76
CA ASP A 80 -5.95 -13.58 -18.10
C ASP A 80 -5.30 -12.45 -18.92
N ARG A 81 -5.98 -12.00 -19.99
CA ARG A 81 -5.51 -10.89 -20.85
C ARG A 81 -5.37 -9.63 -20.00
N GLN A 82 -4.18 -9.04 -20.02
CA GLN A 82 -3.93 -7.75 -19.41
C GLN A 82 -4.70 -6.64 -20.14
N ILE A 83 -5.36 -5.79 -19.36
CA ILE A 83 -6.03 -4.59 -19.82
C ILE A 83 -5.02 -3.45 -19.76
N GLU A 84 -4.73 -2.84 -20.91
CA GLU A 84 -3.69 -1.84 -21.02
C GLU A 84 -4.09 -0.53 -20.35
N TYR A 85 -3.13 0.11 -19.67
CA TYR A 85 -3.30 1.48 -19.19
C TYR A 85 -3.06 2.48 -20.33
N ILE A 86 -4.12 3.20 -20.68
CA ILE A 86 -4.17 4.23 -21.73
C ILE A 86 -4.32 5.65 -21.17
N GLY A 87 -4.37 5.78 -19.84
CA GLY A 87 -4.48 7.06 -19.16
C GLY A 87 -3.22 7.93 -19.28
N ARG A 88 -3.31 9.11 -18.66
CA ARG A 88 -2.24 10.12 -18.68
C ARG A 88 -0.98 9.59 -17.99
N LYS A 89 0.17 9.59 -18.66
CA LYS A 89 1.47 9.25 -18.07
C LYS A 89 2.26 10.52 -17.78
N VAL A 90 2.58 10.80 -16.51
CA VAL A 90 3.35 11.99 -16.12
C VAL A 90 4.74 11.60 -15.64
N LYS A 91 5.77 12.20 -16.24
CA LYS A 91 7.15 12.07 -15.75
C LYS A 91 7.31 12.92 -14.48
N ARG A 92 7.72 12.28 -13.39
CA ARG A 92 7.93 12.94 -12.09
C ARG A 92 9.43 13.10 -11.81
N GLY A 93 9.75 14.07 -10.96
CA GLY A 93 11.07 14.14 -10.33
C GLY A 93 11.28 12.99 -9.33
N PRO A 94 12.41 12.98 -8.62
CA PRO A 94 12.63 12.05 -7.51
C PRO A 94 11.49 12.12 -6.50
N ILE A 95 11.12 10.97 -5.93
CA ILE A 95 10.12 10.91 -4.86
C ILE A 95 10.66 11.66 -3.64
N THR A 96 9.81 12.48 -3.04
CA THR A 96 10.12 13.25 -1.83
C THR A 96 9.06 13.04 -0.76
N LYS A 97 9.33 13.52 0.46
CA LYS A 97 8.36 13.48 1.57
C LYS A 97 7.03 14.17 1.23
N ASP A 98 7.04 15.15 0.33
CA ASP A 98 5.86 15.92 -0.04
C ASP A 98 4.90 15.11 -0.94
N ASP A 99 5.35 13.96 -1.45
CA ASP A 99 4.55 13.01 -2.23
C ASP A 99 3.70 12.06 -1.38
N TYR A 100 3.82 12.16 -0.07
CA TYR A 100 3.13 11.30 0.88
C TYR A 100 2.17 12.10 1.77
N VAL A 101 1.07 11.45 2.13
CA VAL A 101 0.13 11.94 3.12
C VAL A 101 0.17 11.06 4.36
N GLN A 102 0.15 11.70 5.53
CA GLN A 102 0.15 11.02 6.81
C GLN A 102 -1.22 10.42 7.14
N VAL A 103 -1.22 9.17 7.58
CA VAL A 103 -2.36 8.48 8.22
C VAL A 103 -2.01 8.27 9.69
N LYS A 104 -2.68 9.01 10.57
CA LYS A 104 -2.44 8.97 12.02
C LYS A 104 -2.83 7.59 12.61
N PRO A 105 -2.28 7.22 13.78
CA PRO A 105 -2.79 6.11 14.58
C PRO A 105 -4.31 6.19 14.79
N GLY A 106 -5.01 5.09 14.59
CA GLY A 106 -6.48 4.98 14.66
C GLY A 106 -7.23 5.63 13.50
N ALA A 107 -6.55 6.23 12.52
CA ALA A 107 -7.20 6.94 11.42
C ALA A 107 -7.36 6.06 10.17
N LYS A 108 -8.28 6.51 9.31
CA LYS A 108 -8.55 5.96 8.00
C LYS A 108 -8.35 7.04 6.94
N LYS A 109 -7.70 6.71 5.84
CA LYS A 109 -7.61 7.54 4.64
C LYS A 109 -8.25 6.79 3.48
N THR A 110 -9.10 7.48 2.73
CA THR A 110 -9.81 6.92 1.58
C THR A 110 -9.64 7.81 0.37
N ASN A 111 -9.68 7.21 -0.82
CA ASN A 111 -9.82 7.94 -2.06
C ASN A 111 -10.71 7.16 -3.05
N SER A 112 -11.30 7.86 -4.00
CA SER A 112 -12.07 7.27 -5.10
C SER A 112 -11.54 7.80 -6.42
N ILE A 113 -11.17 6.91 -7.34
CA ILE A 113 -10.59 7.27 -8.63
C ILE A 113 -11.43 6.66 -9.75
N ASP A 114 -11.85 7.48 -10.70
CA ASP A 114 -12.50 7.02 -11.92
C ASP A 114 -11.44 6.46 -12.88
N ILE A 115 -11.50 5.15 -13.14
CA ILE A 115 -10.55 4.46 -14.03
C ILE A 115 -11.13 4.18 -15.42
N THR A 116 -12.36 4.63 -15.69
CA THR A 116 -13.13 4.30 -16.90
C THR A 116 -12.34 4.59 -18.18
N SER A 117 -11.66 5.74 -18.24
CA SER A 117 -10.83 6.16 -19.37
C SER A 117 -9.34 5.93 -19.16
N SER A 118 -8.93 5.40 -18.01
CA SER A 118 -7.54 5.13 -17.69
C SER A 118 -7.06 3.78 -18.25
N TYR A 119 -7.99 2.86 -18.50
CA TYR A 119 -7.71 1.51 -18.97
C TYR A 119 -8.53 1.17 -20.20
N ASP A 120 -7.95 0.40 -21.13
CA ASP A 120 -8.62 -0.01 -22.37
C ASP A 120 -9.55 -1.20 -22.14
N PHE A 121 -10.62 -0.98 -21.36
CA PHE A 121 -11.64 -1.99 -21.15
C PHE A 121 -12.23 -2.48 -22.48
N LEU A 122 -12.58 -3.76 -22.53
CA LEU A 122 -13.16 -4.39 -23.72
C LEU A 122 -14.61 -3.92 -23.92
N ALA A 123 -15.04 -3.82 -25.17
CA ALA A 123 -16.41 -3.45 -25.52
C ALA A 123 -17.40 -4.56 -25.12
N GLY A 124 -18.55 -4.18 -24.56
CA GLY A 124 -19.51 -5.14 -24.01
C GLY A 124 -19.23 -5.44 -22.54
N GLU A 125 -19.88 -6.46 -22.00
CA GLU A 125 -19.80 -6.83 -20.58
C GLU A 125 -18.74 -7.90 -20.34
N HIS A 126 -17.81 -7.62 -19.42
CA HIS A 126 -16.71 -8.51 -19.08
C HIS A 126 -16.47 -8.53 -17.57
N THR A 127 -15.94 -9.65 -17.08
CA THR A 127 -15.45 -9.79 -15.71
C THR A 127 -13.95 -9.55 -15.68
N TYR A 128 -13.52 -8.67 -14.79
CA TYR A 128 -12.14 -8.27 -14.61
C TYR A 128 -11.66 -8.60 -13.21
N LYS A 129 -10.36 -8.82 -13.07
CA LYS A 129 -9.63 -8.93 -11.81
C LYS A 129 -8.65 -7.77 -11.72
N LEU A 130 -8.77 -6.97 -10.66
CA LEU A 130 -7.87 -5.87 -10.33
C LEU A 130 -6.96 -6.29 -9.17
N THR A 131 -5.67 -6.09 -9.34
CA THR A 131 -4.65 -6.23 -8.29
C THR A 131 -3.99 -4.88 -8.05
N PHE A 132 -3.78 -4.54 -6.78
CA PHE A 132 -3.11 -3.31 -6.37
C PHE A 132 -1.92 -3.66 -5.46
N PRO A 133 -0.68 -3.30 -5.82
CA PRO A 133 0.49 -3.52 -4.98
C PRO A 133 0.56 -2.46 -3.88
N GLY A 134 -0.32 -2.57 -2.90
CA GLY A 134 -0.42 -1.68 -1.74
C GLY A 134 0.89 -1.51 -0.99
N SER A 135 1.17 -0.29 -0.53
CA SER A 135 2.39 0.01 0.21
C SER A 135 2.28 1.25 1.08
N ILE A 136 3.07 1.26 2.15
CA ILE A 136 3.22 2.38 3.07
C ILE A 136 4.69 2.67 3.35
N VAL A 137 4.95 3.91 3.75
CA VAL A 137 6.22 4.32 4.36
C VAL A 137 5.98 4.58 5.84
N THR A 138 6.94 4.23 6.69
CA THR A 138 6.91 4.49 8.14
C THR A 138 7.88 5.58 8.57
N ASP A 139 8.92 5.82 7.77
CA ASP A 139 9.95 6.82 8.00
C ASP A 139 10.17 7.62 6.72
N LEU A 140 9.83 8.91 6.75
CA LEU A 140 9.98 9.80 5.59
C LEU A 140 11.45 10.10 5.24
N ALA A 141 12.41 9.68 6.08
CA ALA A 141 13.83 9.69 5.72
C ALA A 141 14.24 8.48 4.87
N GLN A 142 13.40 7.44 4.77
CA GLN A 142 13.66 6.18 4.06
C GLN A 142 12.53 5.88 3.06
N LEU A 143 12.49 6.64 1.97
CA LEU A 143 11.42 6.55 0.95
C LEU A 143 11.63 5.39 -0.05
N ASP A 144 12.84 4.85 -0.11
CA ASP A 144 13.27 3.80 -1.04
C ASP A 144 12.89 2.38 -0.58
N VAL A 145 12.48 2.22 0.68
CA VAL A 145 12.11 0.92 1.26
C VAL A 145 10.66 0.92 1.74
N PRO A 146 9.67 1.05 0.83
CA PRO A 146 8.26 0.99 1.23
C PRO A 146 7.91 -0.42 1.74
N THR A 147 7.14 -0.48 2.82
CA THR A 147 6.56 -1.73 3.32
C THR A 147 5.34 -2.09 2.50
N ARG A 148 5.36 -3.26 1.86
CA ARG A 148 4.21 -3.76 1.10
C ARG A 148 3.10 -4.22 2.04
N LEU A 149 1.87 -3.90 1.67
CA LEU A 149 0.67 -4.39 2.32
C LEU A 149 0.04 -5.52 1.49
N PRO A 150 -0.44 -6.60 2.13
CA PRO A 150 -1.23 -7.60 1.44
C PRO A 150 -2.60 -7.01 1.10
N VAL A 151 -2.83 -6.73 -0.19
CA VAL A 151 -4.12 -6.27 -0.70
C VAL A 151 -4.77 -7.39 -1.48
N MET A 152 -6.00 -7.76 -1.12
CA MET A 152 -6.73 -8.81 -1.82
C MET A 152 -7.13 -8.32 -3.22
N PRO A 153 -6.94 -9.13 -4.27
CA PRO A 153 -7.46 -8.82 -5.59
C PRO A 153 -8.99 -8.68 -5.58
N VAL A 154 -9.51 -7.81 -6.43
CA VAL A 154 -10.95 -7.55 -6.55
C VAL A 154 -11.43 -8.01 -7.91
N SER A 155 -12.50 -8.80 -7.93
CA SER A 155 -13.22 -9.13 -9.16
C SER A 155 -14.41 -8.18 -9.34
N PHE A 156 -14.63 -7.68 -10.55
CA PHE A 156 -15.76 -6.81 -10.87
C PHE A 156 -16.25 -7.03 -12.30
N VAL A 157 -17.53 -6.73 -12.54
CA VAL A 157 -18.14 -6.76 -13.88
C VAL A 157 -18.27 -5.34 -14.38
N PHE A 158 -17.82 -5.08 -15.61
CA PHE A 158 -17.92 -3.76 -16.24
C PHE A 158 -18.38 -3.88 -17.68
N ARG A 159 -19.21 -2.92 -18.11
CA ARG A 159 -19.70 -2.79 -19.48
C ARG A 159 -19.28 -1.43 -20.05
N LYS A 160 -18.44 -1.47 -21.08
CA LYS A 160 -17.99 -0.29 -21.85
C LYS A 160 -18.98 0.04 -22.96
#